data_AF-A0A9R0QQM7-F1
#
_entry.id   AF-A0A9R0QQM7-F1
#
_cell.length_a   1.000
_cell.length_b   1.000
_cell.length_c   1.000
_cell.angle_alpha   90.00
_cell.angle_beta   90.00
_cell.angle_gamma   90.00
#
_symmetry.space_group_name_H-M   'P 1'
#
loop_
_entity.id
_entity.type
_entity.pdbx_description
1 polymer ?
#
loop_
_entity_poly.entity_id
_entity_poly.type
_entity_poly.pdbx_seq_one_letter_code
_entity_poly.pdbx_strand_id
1 'polypeptide(L)'
;MQPLPLRAAQDMIRLLNQPVYRNQNFKLWLSYFEIYGGKLYDLLSDRRHLLMREDGKKQVCIVGLQEFEVSDVQVVREYIERGNAARSTGSTGANEESSRSHAILQLAVKKHIIVTETRRQRDRDANEAKNTKAVGKISFIDLAGSERGADTTDNDRQTRIEGAEINKSLLALKECIRALDNDQIHIPFRGSKLTEVLRDSFVGNSRTVMISCISPNAGSCEHTLNTLRYATGLKVFQRVATQERSSLLHQLFLP
;
A
#
# COMPACT_ATOMS: atom_id res chain seq x y z
N MET A 1 16.00 -3.27 15.68
CA MET A 1 15.57 -1.99 15.07
C MET A 1 14.04 -1.93 15.08
N GLN A 2 13.43 -0.76 15.30
CA GLN A 2 11.97 -0.62 15.17
C GLN A 2 11.54 -0.73 13.70
N PRO A 3 10.41 -1.40 13.39
CA PRO A 3 9.89 -1.50 12.03
C PRO A 3 9.60 -0.13 11.42
N LEU A 4 9.83 0.00 10.10
CA LEU A 4 9.60 1.25 9.36
C LEU A 4 8.19 1.84 9.56
N PRO A 5 7.10 1.03 9.52
CA PRO A 5 5.76 1.57 9.72
C PRO A 5 5.53 2.19 11.11
N LEU A 6 6.14 1.62 12.16
CA LEU A 6 6.04 2.16 13.52
C LEU A 6 6.69 3.54 13.62
N ARG A 7 7.89 3.68 13.03
CA ARG A 7 8.61 4.96 13.02
C ARG A 7 7.83 6.03 12.27
N ALA A 8 7.28 5.67 11.10
CA ALA A 8 6.46 6.58 10.33
C ALA A 8 5.18 6.98 11.08
N ALA A 9 4.49 6.03 11.72
CA ALA A 9 3.31 6.32 12.54
C ALA A 9 3.66 7.28 13.70
N GLN A 10 4.79 7.06 14.37
CA GLN A 10 5.27 7.94 15.43
C GLN A 10 5.50 9.36 14.93
N ASP A 11 6.14 9.52 13.78
CA ASP A 11 6.37 10.83 13.19
C ASP A 11 5.06 11.48 12.71
N MET A 12 4.15 10.72 12.11
CA MET A 12 2.83 11.23 11.70
C MET A 12 2.01 11.72 12.90
N ILE A 13 1.94 10.93 13.98
CA ILE A 13 1.24 11.33 15.21
C ILE A 13 1.90 12.58 15.83
N ARG A 14 3.23 12.66 15.83
CA ARG A 14 3.95 13.85 16.30
C ARG A 14 3.60 15.08 15.46
N LEU A 15 3.58 14.95 14.13
CA LEU A 15 3.23 16.04 13.21
C LEU A 15 1.79 16.49 13.38
N LEU A 16 0.83 15.56 13.50
CA LEU A 16 -0.58 15.87 13.72
C LEU A 16 -0.82 16.69 14.99
N ASN A 17 0.03 16.53 16.01
CA ASN A 17 -0.02 17.30 17.25
C ASN A 17 0.63 18.68 17.19
N GLN A 18 1.32 19.03 16.09
CA GLN A 18 1.92 20.35 15.93
C GLN A 18 0.84 21.43 15.75
N PRO A 19 1.08 22.69 16.20
CA PRO A 19 0.09 23.76 16.17
C PRO A 19 -0.54 24.00 14.79
N VAL A 20 0.25 23.81 13.72
CA VAL A 20 -0.18 23.99 12.33
C VAL A 20 -1.30 23.01 11.92
N TYR A 21 -1.27 21.78 12.43
CA TYR A 21 -2.20 20.71 12.05
C TYR A 21 -3.25 20.40 13.13
N ARG A 22 -2.96 20.71 14.39
CA ARG A 22 -3.81 20.40 15.54
C ARG A 22 -5.23 20.96 15.41
N ASN A 23 -5.37 22.16 14.84
CA ASN A 23 -6.66 22.84 14.68
C ASN A 23 -7.44 22.39 13.44
N GLN A 24 -6.91 21.45 12.65
CA GLN A 24 -7.53 21.02 11.40
C GLN A 24 -8.42 19.76 11.56
N ASN A 25 -8.57 19.25 12.80
CA ASN A 25 -9.34 18.05 13.14
C ASN A 25 -8.92 16.82 12.32
N PHE A 26 -7.62 16.65 12.07
CA PHE A 26 -7.11 15.46 11.40
C PHE A 26 -6.98 14.28 12.36
N LYS A 27 -7.34 13.10 11.87
CA LYS A 27 -7.23 11.82 12.56
C LYS A 27 -6.46 10.84 11.70
N LEU A 28 -5.67 10.00 12.35
CA LEU A 28 -4.91 8.94 11.69
C LEU A 28 -5.73 7.65 11.72
N TRP A 29 -5.80 6.98 10.58
CA TRP A 29 -6.50 5.72 10.38
C TRP A 29 -5.52 4.67 9.86
N LEU A 30 -5.67 3.44 10.33
CA LEU A 30 -4.85 2.31 9.94
C LEU A 30 -5.73 1.23 9.29
N SER A 31 -5.27 0.67 8.17
CA SER A 31 -5.80 -0.57 7.60
C SER A 31 -4.65 -1.50 7.26
N TYR A 32 -4.89 -2.82 7.36
CA TYR A 32 -3.88 -3.83 7.07
C TYR A 32 -4.51 -5.02 6.35
N PHE A 33 -4.02 -5.32 5.15
CA PHE A 33 -4.54 -6.40 4.31
C PHE A 33 -3.40 -7.09 3.56
N GLU A 34 -3.71 -8.26 2.99
CA GLU A 34 -2.77 -9.01 2.16
C GLU A 34 -3.37 -9.39 0.82
N ILE A 35 -2.47 -9.67 -0.14
CA ILE A 35 -2.79 -10.28 -1.42
C ILE A 35 -2.16 -11.67 -1.42
N TYR A 36 -3.00 -12.69 -1.40
CA TYR A 36 -2.61 -14.10 -1.36
C TYR A 36 -3.41 -14.90 -2.40
N GLY A 37 -2.73 -15.70 -3.22
CA GLY A 37 -3.36 -16.47 -4.30
C GLY A 37 -4.20 -15.62 -5.27
N GLY A 38 -3.78 -14.38 -5.54
CA GLY A 38 -4.50 -13.45 -6.42
C GLY A 38 -5.78 -12.84 -5.83
N LYS A 39 -6.06 -13.07 -4.54
CA LYS A 39 -7.22 -12.55 -3.80
C LYS A 39 -6.77 -11.62 -2.68
N LEU A 40 -7.69 -10.76 -2.21
CA LEU A 40 -7.43 -9.80 -1.13
C LEU A 40 -8.08 -10.28 0.18
N TYR A 41 -7.36 -10.16 1.29
CA TYR A 41 -7.84 -10.54 2.62
C TYR A 41 -7.52 -9.48 3.66
N ASP A 42 -8.47 -9.19 4.54
CA ASP A 42 -8.29 -8.24 5.65
C ASP A 42 -7.57 -8.90 6.82
N LEU A 43 -6.36 -8.43 7.15
CA LEU A 43 -5.55 -9.01 8.23
C LEU A 43 -6.04 -8.61 9.63
N LEU A 44 -6.92 -7.61 9.74
CA LEU A 44 -7.49 -7.15 11.00
C LEU A 44 -8.94 -7.62 11.22
N SER A 45 -9.49 -8.35 10.26
CA SER A 45 -10.85 -8.91 10.29
C SER A 45 -10.83 -10.39 9.89
N ASP A 46 -10.06 -11.20 10.62
CA ASP A 46 -10.00 -12.66 10.50
C ASP A 46 -9.82 -13.18 9.05
N ARG A 47 -8.97 -12.50 8.28
CA ARG A 47 -8.72 -12.80 6.85
C ARG A 47 -10.00 -12.80 6.03
N ARG A 48 -10.93 -11.89 6.32
CA ARG A 48 -12.14 -11.71 5.52
C ARG A 48 -11.77 -11.39 4.07
N HIS A 49 -12.38 -12.11 3.13
CA HIS A 49 -12.18 -11.86 1.71
C HIS A 49 -12.71 -10.48 1.30
N LEU A 50 -11.87 -9.72 0.60
CA LEU A 50 -12.15 -8.36 0.16
C LEU A 50 -12.40 -8.29 -1.34
N LEU A 51 -13.20 -7.30 -1.76
CA LEU A 51 -13.50 -7.07 -3.17
C LEU A 51 -12.90 -5.74 -3.61
N MET A 52 -12.15 -5.78 -4.70
CA MET A 52 -11.62 -4.56 -5.29
C MET A 52 -12.54 -4.08 -6.41
N ARG A 53 -12.86 -2.79 -6.39
CA ARG A 53 -13.71 -2.12 -7.38
C ARG A 53 -13.07 -0.82 -7.83
N GLU A 54 -13.56 -0.31 -8.95
CA GLU A 54 -13.17 1.00 -9.48
C GLU A 54 -14.37 1.94 -9.31
N ASP A 55 -14.14 3.14 -8.76
CA ASP A 55 -15.20 4.14 -8.59
C ASP A 55 -15.45 4.93 -9.90
N GLY A 56 -16.44 5.82 -9.89
CA GLY A 56 -16.76 6.66 -11.06
C GLY A 56 -15.65 7.62 -11.49
N LYS A 57 -14.59 7.78 -10.67
CA LYS A 57 -13.40 8.60 -10.95
C LYS A 57 -12.19 7.76 -11.34
N LYS A 58 -12.39 6.47 -11.62
CA LYS A 58 -11.32 5.51 -11.95
C LYS A 58 -10.33 5.27 -10.82
N GLN A 59 -10.73 5.51 -9.57
CA GLN A 59 -9.93 5.20 -8.38
C GLN A 59 -10.24 3.79 -7.90
N VAL A 60 -9.18 3.06 -7.54
CA VAL A 60 -9.31 1.69 -7.02
C VAL A 60 -9.71 1.77 -5.55
N CYS A 61 -10.82 1.10 -5.20
CA CYS A 61 -11.37 1.03 -3.86
C CYS A 61 -11.49 -0.43 -3.41
N ILE A 62 -11.07 -0.71 -2.18
CA ILE A 62 -11.19 -2.04 -1.56
C ILE A 62 -12.45 -2.03 -0.69
N VAL A 63 -13.50 -2.69 -1.17
CA VAL A 63 -14.80 -2.75 -0.51
C VAL A 63 -14.73 -3.73 0.66
N GLY A 64 -15.14 -3.24 1.83
CA GLY A 64 -15.21 -4.03 3.06
C GLY A 64 -13.91 -4.06 3.88
N LEU A 65 -12.86 -3.35 3.45
CA LEU A 65 -11.63 -3.19 4.22
C LEU A 65 -11.93 -2.40 5.49
N GLN A 66 -11.54 -2.95 6.65
CA GLN A 66 -11.68 -2.26 7.92
C GLN A 66 -10.56 -1.24 8.12
N GLU A 67 -10.95 -0.09 8.66
CA GLU A 67 -10.03 0.98 9.05
C GLU A 67 -10.27 1.31 10.52
N PHE A 68 -9.18 1.49 11.26
CA PHE A 68 -9.21 1.76 12.69
C PHE A 68 -8.57 3.11 12.98
N GLU A 69 -9.24 3.97 13.75
CA GLU A 69 -8.63 5.21 14.23
C GLU A 69 -7.49 4.86 15.20
N VAL A 70 -6.34 5.48 15.00
CA VAL A 70 -5.15 5.29 15.84
C VAL A 70 -4.66 6.63 16.36
N SER A 71 -4.62 6.77 17.69
CA SER A 71 -4.14 7.98 18.36
C SER A 71 -2.76 7.80 19.01
N ASP A 72 -2.30 6.56 19.14
CA ASP A 72 -1.05 6.20 19.82
C ASP A 72 -0.27 5.14 19.02
N VAL A 73 1.06 5.19 19.14
CA VAL A 73 1.97 4.28 18.44
C VAL A 73 1.88 2.85 18.97
N GLN A 74 1.53 2.66 20.24
CA GLN A 74 1.32 1.33 20.82
C GLN A 74 0.11 0.65 20.17
N VAL A 75 -0.98 1.38 19.92
CA VAL A 75 -2.14 0.85 19.21
C VAL A 75 -1.77 0.42 17.78
N VAL A 76 -0.93 1.21 17.09
CA VAL A 76 -0.40 0.83 15.78
C VAL A 76 0.43 -0.46 15.85
N ARG A 77 1.24 -0.62 16.89
CA ARG A 77 2.02 -1.85 17.12
C ARG A 77 1.13 -3.06 17.31
N GLU A 78 0.11 -2.95 18.15
CA GLU A 78 -0.86 -4.03 18.41
C GLU A 78 -1.55 -4.49 17.12
N TYR A 79 -1.98 -3.55 16.26
CA TYR A 79 -2.58 -3.91 14.96
C TYR A 79 -1.59 -4.59 14.02
N ILE A 80 -0.32 -4.17 13.99
CA ILE A 80 0.72 -4.81 13.18
C ILE A 80 1.00 -6.22 13.69
N GLU A 81 1.14 -6.42 15.00
CA GLU A 81 1.35 -7.72 15.61
C GLU A 81 0.18 -8.67 15.35
N ARG A 82 -1.06 -8.18 15.52
CA ARG A 82 -2.28 -8.93 15.20
C ARG A 82 -2.36 -9.31 13.73
N GLY A 83 -2.09 -8.37 12.82
CA GLY A 83 -2.12 -8.64 11.39
C GLY A 83 -1.01 -9.60 10.93
N ASN A 84 0.18 -9.53 11.54
CA ASN A 84 1.26 -10.48 11.29
C ASN A 84 0.89 -11.88 11.81
N ALA A 85 0.27 -12.00 12.98
CA ALA A 85 -0.21 -13.29 13.49
C ALA A 85 -1.30 -13.89 12.58
N ALA A 86 -2.23 -13.08 12.07
CA ALA A 86 -3.23 -13.51 11.09
C ALA A 86 -2.57 -13.96 9.78
N ARG A 87 -1.53 -13.25 9.31
CA ARG A 87 -0.73 -13.64 8.14
C ARG A 87 0.03 -14.96 8.34
N SER A 88 0.39 -15.34 9.56
CA SER A 88 1.14 -16.58 9.85
C SER A 88 0.28 -17.82 10.12
N THR A 89 -1.03 -17.68 10.36
CA THR A 89 -1.92 -18.78 10.78
C THR A 89 -2.70 -19.40 9.63
N GLY A 90 -2.48 -18.95 8.39
CA GLY A 90 -3.30 -19.27 7.24
C GLY A 90 -3.03 -20.62 6.58
N SER A 91 -1.96 -21.34 6.95
CA SER A 91 -1.53 -22.52 6.21
C SER A 91 -1.06 -23.70 7.09
N THR A 92 -1.63 -24.87 6.81
CA THR A 92 -1.17 -26.17 7.30
C THR A 92 0.14 -26.54 6.59
N GLY A 93 1.29 -26.20 7.17
CA GLY A 93 2.58 -26.79 6.78
C GLY A 93 3.76 -25.82 6.73
N ALA A 94 4.64 -25.96 7.72
CA ALA A 94 6.12 -25.80 7.76
C ALA A 94 6.88 -24.70 6.99
N ASN A 95 6.28 -23.86 6.15
CA ASN A 95 6.98 -22.78 5.42
C ASN A 95 6.67 -21.41 6.02
N GLU A 96 7.65 -20.50 6.00
CA GLU A 96 7.50 -19.11 6.45
C GLU A 96 6.53 -18.34 5.52
N GLU A 97 5.25 -18.26 5.90
CA GLU A 97 4.12 -17.69 5.13
C GLU A 97 4.33 -16.23 4.71
N SER A 98 5.21 -15.47 5.39
CA SER A 98 5.56 -14.09 5.00
C SER A 98 6.19 -13.98 3.62
N SER A 99 6.75 -15.05 3.05
CA SER A 99 7.29 -15.02 1.68
C SER A 99 6.22 -15.22 0.60
N ARG A 100 4.97 -15.58 0.97
CA ARG A 100 3.96 -16.07 0.01
C ARG A 100 2.76 -15.17 -0.23
N SER A 101 2.62 -14.10 0.55
CA SER A 101 1.62 -13.06 0.34
C SER A 101 2.29 -11.69 0.29
N HIS A 102 1.68 -10.77 -0.46
CA HIS A 102 2.06 -9.35 -0.39
C HIS A 102 1.26 -8.70 0.71
N ALA A 103 1.91 -8.10 1.70
CA ALA A 103 1.25 -7.42 2.81
C ALA A 103 1.24 -5.91 2.57
N ILE A 104 0.09 -5.27 2.78
CA ILE A 104 -0.12 -3.84 2.57
C ILE A 104 -0.72 -3.22 3.83
N LEU A 105 0.10 -2.43 4.52
CA LEU A 105 -0.33 -1.61 5.65
C LEU A 105 -0.50 -0.17 5.20
N GLN A 106 -1.66 0.43 5.41
CA GLN A 106 -1.93 1.81 5.05
C GLN A 106 -2.17 2.66 6.31
N LEU A 107 -1.54 3.83 6.34
CA LEU A 107 -1.88 4.88 7.29
C LEU A 107 -2.48 6.06 6.52
N ALA A 108 -3.73 6.37 6.79
CA ALA A 108 -4.48 7.43 6.13
C ALA A 108 -4.81 8.56 7.10
N VAL A 109 -4.53 9.79 6.71
CA VAL A 109 -4.98 10.98 7.43
C VAL A 109 -6.33 11.39 6.88
N LYS A 110 -7.35 11.43 7.74
CA LYS A 110 -8.70 11.84 7.39
C LYS A 110 -9.10 13.04 8.23
N LYS A 111 -9.85 13.97 7.64
CA LYS A 111 -10.43 15.09 8.38
C LYS A 111 -11.68 14.61 9.08
N HIS A 112 -11.70 14.67 10.41
CA HIS A 112 -12.89 14.36 11.19
C HIS A 112 -13.91 15.49 11.03
N ILE A 113 -15.07 15.17 10.47
CA ILE A 113 -16.19 16.11 10.41
C ILE A 113 -16.89 16.03 11.76
N ILE A 114 -16.83 17.11 12.54
CA ILE A 114 -17.70 17.27 13.70
C ILE A 114 -19.07 17.61 13.15
N VAL A 115 -19.98 16.64 13.13
CA VAL A 115 -21.39 16.91 12.83
C VAL A 115 -21.97 17.58 14.06
N THR A 116 -22.12 18.91 14.02
CA THR A 116 -22.86 19.64 15.04
C THR A 116 -24.32 19.20 14.94
N GLU A 117 -24.80 18.48 15.95
CA GLU A 117 -26.17 17.98 16.04
C GLU A 117 -27.19 19.13 15.97
N THR A 118 -27.60 19.50 14.75
CA THR A 118 -28.85 20.21 14.53
C THR A 118 -29.87 19.18 14.07
N ARG A 119 -30.94 19.04 14.86
CA ARG A 119 -31.89 17.91 14.94
C ARG A 119 -32.68 17.56 13.65
N ARG A 120 -32.30 18.05 12.46
CA ARG A 120 -33.12 17.96 11.23
C ARG A 120 -32.56 17.09 10.09
N GLN A 121 -31.42 16.42 10.26
CA GLN A 121 -30.76 15.74 9.13
C GLN A 121 -30.33 14.28 9.42
N ARG A 122 -31.18 13.50 10.11
CA ARG A 122 -30.81 12.15 10.62
C ARG A 122 -30.52 11.08 9.54
N ASP A 123 -31.01 11.23 8.31
CA ASP A 123 -30.92 10.16 7.30
C ASP A 123 -29.83 10.35 6.23
N ARG A 124 -29.24 11.56 6.10
CA ARG A 124 -28.12 11.81 5.16
C ARG A 124 -26.74 11.76 5.83
N ASP A 125 -26.67 12.13 7.11
CA ASP A 125 -25.39 12.40 7.78
C ASP A 125 -24.65 11.15 8.26
N ALA A 126 -25.36 10.05 8.54
CA ALA A 126 -24.76 8.78 8.97
C ALA A 126 -23.86 8.15 7.89
N ASN A 127 -24.14 8.44 6.62
CA ASN A 127 -23.37 7.94 5.48
C ASN A 127 -22.21 8.89 5.11
N GLU A 128 -22.32 10.18 5.44
CA GLU A 128 -21.30 11.21 5.18
C GLU A 128 -20.16 11.18 6.20
N ALA A 129 -20.47 10.89 7.48
CA ALA A 129 -19.46 10.71 8.53
C ALA A 129 -18.56 9.48 8.30
N LYS A 130 -19.06 8.43 7.62
CA LYS A 130 -18.27 7.26 7.20
C LYS A 130 -17.41 7.52 5.97
N ASN A 131 -17.64 8.61 5.25
CA ASN A 131 -17.02 8.89 3.95
C ASN A 131 -16.15 10.14 3.98
N THR A 132 -15.52 10.44 5.12
CA THR A 132 -14.50 11.48 5.20
C THR A 132 -13.33 11.13 4.29
N LYS A 133 -13.23 11.86 3.18
CA LYS A 133 -12.17 11.72 2.17
C LYS A 133 -10.79 11.81 2.83
N ALA A 134 -9.91 10.86 2.53
CA ALA A 134 -8.53 10.92 2.98
C ALA A 134 -7.83 12.15 2.39
N VAL A 135 -7.14 12.88 3.26
CA VAL A 135 -6.30 14.04 2.90
C VAL A 135 -4.98 13.55 2.31
N GLY A 136 -4.44 12.47 2.89
CA GLY A 136 -3.25 11.79 2.40
C GLY A 136 -3.19 10.38 2.94
N LYS A 137 -2.47 9.50 2.24
CA LYS A 137 -2.21 8.13 2.66
C LYS A 137 -0.73 7.81 2.45
N ILE A 138 -0.14 7.08 3.39
CA ILE A 138 1.12 6.36 3.19
C ILE A 138 0.80 4.87 3.17
N SER A 139 1.41 4.14 2.24
CA SER A 139 1.22 2.69 2.12
C SER A 139 2.58 2.02 2.21
N PHE A 140 2.71 1.10 3.16
CA PHE A 140 3.84 0.21 3.30
C PHE A 140 3.48 -1.10 2.62
N ILE A 141 4.30 -1.51 1.66
CA ILE A 141 4.09 -2.72 0.89
C ILE A 141 5.28 -3.63 1.11
N ASP A 142 5.01 -4.79 1.69
CA ASP A 142 5.94 -5.89 1.84
C ASP A 142 5.64 -6.92 0.75
N LEU A 143 6.56 -7.03 -0.21
CA LEU A 143 6.39 -7.89 -1.38
C LEU A 143 6.80 -9.33 -1.03
N ALA A 144 6.02 -10.28 -1.54
CA ALA A 144 6.37 -11.69 -1.50
C ALA A 144 7.73 -11.95 -2.19
N GLY A 145 8.36 -13.05 -1.80
CA GLY A 145 9.64 -13.50 -2.34
C GLY A 145 9.59 -13.70 -3.87
N SER A 146 10.71 -13.47 -4.55
CA SER A 146 10.81 -13.58 -6.01
C SER A 146 11.53 -14.85 -6.49
N GLU A 147 11.80 -15.77 -5.55
CA GLU A 147 12.40 -17.06 -5.81
C GLU A 147 11.58 -17.90 -6.80
N ARG A 148 12.28 -18.70 -7.60
CA ARG A 148 11.64 -19.50 -8.64
C ARG A 148 11.23 -20.83 -8.04
N GLY A 149 10.10 -21.38 -8.47
CA GLY A 149 9.67 -22.73 -8.06
C GLY A 149 10.63 -23.85 -8.47
N ALA A 150 11.63 -23.57 -9.31
CA ALA A 150 12.73 -24.48 -9.64
C ALA A 150 13.79 -24.58 -8.53
N ASP A 151 13.82 -23.61 -7.61
CA ASP A 151 14.79 -23.52 -6.50
C ASP A 151 14.37 -24.42 -5.30
N THR A 152 13.27 -25.14 -5.44
CA THR A 152 12.63 -25.95 -4.38
C THR A 152 12.35 -27.36 -4.90
N THR A 153 12.96 -28.36 -4.26
CA THR A 153 13.02 -29.74 -4.76
C THR A 153 11.80 -30.60 -4.47
N ASP A 154 10.83 -30.15 -3.65
CA ASP A 154 9.63 -30.94 -3.31
C ASP A 154 8.44 -30.03 -2.96
N ASN A 155 7.78 -29.47 -3.97
CA ASN A 155 6.59 -28.65 -3.75
C ASN A 155 5.32 -29.41 -4.11
N ASP A 156 4.43 -29.54 -3.12
CA ASP A 156 3.04 -29.96 -3.34
C ASP A 156 2.34 -29.01 -4.35
N ARG A 157 1.28 -29.50 -5.00
CA ARG A 157 0.50 -28.77 -6.02
C ARG A 157 0.09 -27.38 -5.53
N GLN A 158 -0.31 -27.26 -4.27
CA GLN A 158 -0.72 -25.99 -3.66
C GLN A 158 0.44 -24.98 -3.62
N THR A 159 1.63 -25.41 -3.19
CA THR A 159 2.82 -24.55 -3.15
C THR A 159 3.25 -24.09 -4.55
N ARG A 160 3.09 -24.95 -5.57
CA ARG A 160 3.35 -24.57 -6.97
C ARG A 160 2.37 -23.49 -7.48
N ILE A 161 1.09 -23.60 -7.13
CA ILE A 161 0.08 -22.61 -7.52
C ILE A 161 0.37 -21.26 -6.85
N GLU A 162 0.71 -21.26 -5.57
CA GLU A 162 1.11 -20.05 -4.83
C GLU A 162 2.34 -19.39 -5.45
N GLY A 163 3.40 -20.17 -5.70
CA GLY A 163 4.61 -19.69 -6.36
C GLY A 163 4.35 -19.09 -7.74
N ALA A 164 3.43 -19.68 -8.51
CA ALA A 164 3.03 -19.15 -9.81
C ALA A 164 2.31 -17.80 -9.68
N GLU A 165 1.38 -17.65 -8.73
CA GLU A 165 0.67 -16.37 -8.52
C GLU A 165 1.58 -15.27 -7.97
N ILE A 166 2.54 -15.61 -7.10
CA ILE A 166 3.58 -14.67 -6.65
C ILE A 166 4.38 -14.17 -7.85
N ASN A 167 4.91 -15.08 -8.67
CA ASN A 167 5.70 -14.71 -9.85
C ASN A 167 4.90 -13.89 -10.86
N LYS A 168 3.62 -14.22 -11.08
CA LYS A 168 2.70 -13.46 -11.93
C LYS A 168 2.50 -12.03 -11.43
N SER A 169 2.25 -11.84 -10.13
CA SER A 169 2.07 -10.51 -9.55
C SER A 169 3.33 -9.65 -9.61
N LEU A 170 4.50 -10.25 -9.33
CA LEU A 170 5.79 -9.56 -9.46
C LEU A 170 6.16 -9.25 -10.91
N LEU A 171 5.84 -10.15 -11.86
CA LEU A 171 6.03 -9.90 -13.29
C LEU A 171 5.15 -8.75 -13.78
N ALA A 172 3.87 -8.73 -13.42
CA ALA A 172 2.97 -7.62 -13.76
C ALA A 172 3.51 -6.29 -13.23
N LEU A 173 4.07 -6.27 -12.01
CA LEU A 173 4.69 -5.08 -11.44
C LEU A 173 5.92 -4.63 -12.25
N LYS A 174 6.79 -5.57 -12.65
CA LYS A 174 7.94 -5.31 -13.53
C LYS A 174 7.51 -4.72 -14.87
N GLU A 175 6.45 -5.25 -15.48
CA GLU A 175 5.92 -4.75 -16.74
C GLU A 175 5.32 -3.34 -16.60
N CYS A 176 4.60 -3.06 -15.51
CA CYS A 176 4.09 -1.72 -15.24
C CYS A 176 5.23 -0.70 -15.14
N ILE A 177 6.29 -1.03 -14.40
CA ILE A 177 7.45 -0.15 -14.23
C ILE A 177 8.20 0.06 -15.54
N ARG A 178 8.44 -1.01 -16.31
CA ARG A 178 9.07 -0.90 -17.62
C ARG A 178 8.22 -0.07 -18.58
N ALA A 179 6.91 -0.22 -18.57
CA ALA A 179 6.01 0.58 -19.41
C ALA A 179 6.05 2.06 -19.00
N LEU A 180 6.17 2.35 -17.70
CA LEU A 180 6.32 3.72 -17.19
C LEU A 180 7.67 4.33 -17.56
N ASP A 181 8.76 3.57 -17.48
CA ASP A 181 10.12 4.00 -17.83
C ASP A 181 10.28 4.30 -19.33
N ASN A 182 9.55 3.56 -20.18
CA ASN A 182 9.51 3.80 -21.63
C ASN A 182 8.42 4.79 -22.07
N ASP A 183 7.81 5.54 -21.14
CA ASP A 183 6.73 6.50 -21.40
C ASP A 183 5.58 5.93 -22.26
N GLN A 184 5.23 4.65 -22.06
CA GLN A 184 4.15 4.03 -22.80
C GLN A 184 2.80 4.66 -22.45
N ILE A 185 1.96 4.87 -23.46
CA ILE A 185 0.61 5.44 -23.30
C ILE A 185 -0.26 4.53 -22.41
N HIS A 186 -0.16 3.22 -22.60
CA HIS A 186 -0.95 2.24 -21.87
C HIS A 186 -0.07 1.46 -20.87
N ILE A 187 -0.36 1.63 -19.58
CA ILE A 187 0.31 0.89 -18.49
C ILE A 187 -0.60 -0.26 -18.01
N PRO A 188 -0.13 -1.52 -18.04
CA PRO A 188 -0.96 -2.71 -17.80
C PRO A 188 -1.25 -3.00 -16.32
N PHE A 189 -1.77 -2.03 -15.57
CA PHE A 189 -2.06 -2.18 -14.13
C PHE A 189 -3.03 -3.32 -13.79
N ARG A 190 -3.82 -3.81 -14.76
CA ARG A 190 -4.76 -4.93 -14.57
C ARG A 190 -4.12 -6.31 -14.63
N GLY A 191 -2.80 -6.41 -14.82
CA GLY A 191 -2.07 -7.69 -14.86
C GLY A 191 -2.12 -8.47 -13.54
N SER A 192 -2.32 -7.78 -12.40
CA SER A 192 -2.47 -8.41 -11.09
C SER A 192 -3.22 -7.51 -10.09
N LYS A 193 -3.77 -8.08 -9.02
CA LYS A 193 -4.37 -7.29 -7.93
C LYS A 193 -3.36 -6.36 -7.25
N LEU A 194 -2.10 -6.78 -7.17
CA LEU A 194 -1.02 -5.95 -6.63
C LEU A 194 -0.84 -4.67 -7.44
N THR A 195 -0.74 -4.79 -8.77
CA THR A 195 -0.57 -3.64 -9.66
C THR A 195 -1.81 -2.76 -9.73
N GLU A 196 -3.00 -3.32 -9.60
CA GLU A 196 -4.24 -2.54 -9.49
C GLU A 196 -4.25 -1.70 -8.21
N VAL A 197 -3.89 -2.28 -7.05
CA VAL A 197 -3.77 -1.54 -5.77
C VAL A 197 -2.69 -0.46 -5.83
N LEU A 198 -1.56 -0.74 -6.49
CA LEU A 198 -0.44 0.20 -6.59
C LEU A 198 -0.62 1.28 -7.67
N ARG A 199 -1.68 1.23 -8.47
CA ARG A 199 -1.93 2.18 -9.57
C ARG A 199 -1.83 3.64 -9.12
N ASP A 200 -2.44 3.98 -8.00
CA ASP A 200 -2.41 5.35 -7.44
C ASP A 200 -1.00 5.79 -7.04
N SER A 201 -0.14 4.86 -6.61
CA SER A 201 1.23 5.15 -6.19
C SER A 201 2.14 5.46 -7.37
N PHE A 202 1.83 4.94 -8.56
CA PHE A 202 2.63 5.18 -9.77
C PHE A 202 2.09 6.32 -10.63
N VAL A 203 0.77 6.48 -10.78
CA VAL A 203 0.19 7.48 -11.70
C VAL A 203 -0.38 8.70 -10.98
N GLY A 204 -0.69 8.59 -9.69
CA GLY A 204 -1.28 9.67 -8.92
C GLY A 204 -0.25 10.73 -8.48
N ASN A 205 -0.75 11.75 -7.76
CA ASN A 205 0.10 12.69 -7.02
C ASN A 205 0.69 11.98 -5.79
N SER A 206 1.69 11.13 -6.02
CA SER A 206 2.31 10.29 -5.01
C SER A 206 3.83 10.33 -5.16
N ARG A 207 4.52 10.13 -4.03
CA ARG A 207 5.97 9.92 -4.00
C ARG A 207 6.21 8.47 -3.58
N THR A 208 6.81 7.70 -4.48
CA THR A 208 7.07 6.29 -4.26
C THR A 208 8.55 6.06 -4.00
N VAL A 209 8.85 5.34 -2.91
CA VAL A 209 10.20 4.90 -2.58
C VAL A 209 10.22 3.39 -2.64
N MET A 210 11.10 2.82 -3.45
CA MET A 210 11.35 1.39 -3.49
C MET A 210 12.66 1.07 -2.75
N ILE A 211 12.58 0.14 -1.80
CA ILE A 211 13.74 -0.41 -1.11
C ILE A 211 14.00 -1.80 -1.70
N SER A 212 15.20 -2.00 -2.24
CA SER A 212 15.62 -3.29 -2.81
C SER A 212 16.51 -4.03 -1.85
N CYS A 213 16.03 -5.16 -1.33
CA CYS A 213 16.80 -6.03 -0.44
C CYS A 213 17.69 -6.95 -1.27
N ILE A 214 19.00 -6.97 -0.97
CA ILE A 214 20.01 -7.72 -1.71
C ILE A 214 20.69 -8.71 -0.76
N SER A 215 20.82 -9.96 -1.20
CA SER A 215 21.60 -10.96 -0.48
C SER A 215 23.10 -10.79 -0.81
N PRO A 216 23.99 -10.76 0.21
CA PRO A 216 25.43 -10.70 -0.02
C PRO A 216 26.04 -12.05 -0.43
N ASN A 217 25.27 -13.14 -0.40
CA ASN A 217 25.78 -14.48 -0.65
C ASN A 217 26.11 -14.70 -2.14
N ALA A 218 27.25 -15.34 -2.42
CA ALA A 218 27.69 -15.66 -3.78
C ALA A 218 26.70 -16.57 -4.52
N GLY A 219 26.08 -17.52 -3.80
CA GLY A 219 25.03 -18.39 -4.35
C GLY A 219 23.76 -17.66 -4.79
N SER A 220 23.56 -16.42 -4.36
CA SER A 220 22.41 -15.58 -4.73
C SER A 220 22.73 -14.54 -5.81
N CYS A 221 23.90 -14.63 -6.46
CA CYS A 221 24.38 -13.62 -7.42
C CYS A 221 23.37 -13.30 -8.52
N GLU A 222 22.73 -14.33 -9.10
CA GLU A 222 21.72 -14.13 -10.15
C GLU A 222 20.48 -13.37 -9.65
N HIS A 223 19.97 -13.72 -8.45
CA HIS A 223 18.84 -13.01 -7.84
C HIS A 223 19.20 -11.57 -7.52
N THR A 224 20.40 -11.33 -6.99
CA THR A 224 20.94 -9.99 -6.74
C THR A 224 20.98 -9.15 -8.01
N LEU A 225 21.52 -9.68 -9.10
CA LEU A 225 21.58 -8.97 -10.38
C LEU A 225 20.18 -8.66 -10.93
N ASN A 226 19.25 -9.61 -10.83
CA ASN A 226 17.87 -9.42 -11.25
C ASN A 226 17.15 -8.30 -10.46
N THR A 227 17.34 -8.26 -9.14
CA THR A 227 16.77 -7.21 -8.28
C THR A 227 17.38 -5.84 -8.59
N LEU A 228 18.70 -5.75 -8.82
CA LEU A 228 19.36 -4.48 -9.15
C LEU A 228 18.94 -3.92 -10.52
N ARG A 229 18.80 -4.78 -11.54
CA ARG A 229 18.28 -4.38 -12.86
C ARG A 229 16.90 -3.78 -12.74
N TYR A 230 16.03 -4.38 -11.93
CA TYR A 230 14.69 -3.89 -11.67
C TYR A 230 14.68 -2.55 -10.91
N ALA A 231 15.50 -2.42 -9.86
CA ALA A 231 15.62 -1.19 -9.09
C ALA A 231 16.11 0.00 -9.93
N THR A 232 16.92 -0.27 -10.96
CA THR A 232 17.50 0.77 -11.82
C THR A 232 16.44 1.46 -12.67
N GLY A 233 15.48 0.71 -13.23
CA GLY A 233 14.37 1.28 -14.02
C GLY A 233 13.41 2.19 -13.23
N LEU A 234 13.46 2.16 -11.89
CA LEU A 234 12.64 3.02 -11.04
C LEU A 234 13.28 4.37 -10.70
N LYS A 235 14.61 4.49 -10.79
CA LYS A 235 15.33 5.72 -10.42
C LYS A 235 15.02 6.91 -11.32
N VAL A 236 14.53 6.65 -12.54
CA VAL A 236 14.19 7.69 -13.53
C VAL A 236 12.78 8.27 -13.28
N PHE A 237 11.99 7.67 -12.40
CA PHE A 237 10.59 8.04 -12.18
C PHE A 237 10.43 9.22 -11.22
N GLN A 238 10.77 10.43 -11.67
CA GLN A 238 10.22 11.68 -11.12
C GLN A 238 9.26 12.28 -12.14
N ARG A 239 8.02 11.76 -12.17
CA ARG A 239 6.95 12.47 -12.87
C ARG A 239 6.59 13.68 -12.03
N VAL A 240 7.12 14.84 -12.41
CA VAL A 240 6.64 16.13 -11.90
C VAL A 240 5.12 16.13 -12.12
N ALA A 241 4.36 16.17 -11.03
CA ALA A 241 2.91 16.29 -11.08
C ALA A 241 2.57 17.36 -12.10
N THR A 242 1.73 17.00 -13.07
CA THR A 242 1.28 17.88 -14.14
C THR A 242 0.85 19.19 -13.49
N GLN A 243 1.62 20.25 -13.75
CA GLN A 243 1.32 21.60 -13.30
C GLN A 243 -0.11 21.91 -13.76
N GLU A 244 -1.05 21.96 -12.81
CA GLU A 244 -2.19 22.82 -13.01
C GLU A 244 -1.60 24.21 -13.27
N ARG A 245 -1.74 24.68 -14.51
CA ARG A 245 -1.60 26.08 -14.86
C ARG A 245 -2.66 26.86 -14.07
N SER A 246 -2.40 27.10 -12.79
CA SER A 246 -3.00 28.20 -12.05
C SER A 246 -2.07 29.39 -12.24
N SER A 247 -2.35 30.14 -13.30
CA SER A 247 -1.96 31.54 -13.44
C SER A 247 -2.33 32.29 -12.15
N LEU A 248 -1.39 32.45 -11.21
CA LEU A 248 -1.48 33.39 -10.07
C LEU A 248 -0.17 33.52 -9.25
N LEU A 249 1.00 33.15 -9.80
CA LEU A 249 2.31 33.38 -9.17
C LEU A 249 3.23 34.19 -10.10
N HIS A 250 2.77 35.39 -10.49
CA HIS A 250 3.62 36.38 -11.16
C HIS A 250 3.55 37.78 -10.53
N GLN A 251 3.12 37.85 -9.26
CA GLN A 251 3.30 39.04 -8.44
C GLN A 251 3.76 38.61 -7.05
N LEU A 252 4.71 39.37 -6.49
CA LEU A 252 5.49 39.07 -5.29
C LEU A 252 6.72 38.22 -5.59
N PHE A 253 7.70 38.83 -6.26
CA PHE A 253 9.13 38.78 -5.92
C PHE A 253 9.96 39.36 -7.07
N LEU A 254 9.96 40.68 -7.19
CA LEU A 254 11.12 41.49 -7.58
C LEU A 254 11.03 42.78 -6.73
N PRO A 255 12.17 43.36 -6.33
CA PRO A 255 12.28 44.34 -5.24
C PRO A 255 11.48 45.62 -5.47
#